data_AF-A0A1V6HKH8-F1
#
_entry.id   AF-A0A1V6HKH8-F1
#
_cell.length_a   1.000
_cell.length_b   1.000
_cell.length_c   1.000
_cell.angle_alpha   90.00
_cell.angle_beta   90.00
_cell.angle_gamma   90.00
#
_symmetry.space_group_name_H-M   'P 1'
#
loop_
_entity.id
_entity.type
_entity.pdbx_description
1 polymer ?
#
loop_
_entity_poly.entity_id
_entity_poly.type
_entity_poly.pdbx_seq_one_letter_code
_entity_poly.pdbx_strand_id
1 'polypeptide(L)'
;MEFQCIPDALGLNPEQWSLVAGFLGFREEPESRVGYLARMPQERVAVLLPQLVGLGIVRRRETAQGPWYGLIPVEELLAKAALAAEDPDVFEMEANLLRRVVEGFGTPGLTVISSSEDRDPARRIPEITKYADTLMPYIDLRLGTRCNLNCTYCLLGHENRTTRTTAEIVSDLMLGRRRNLQKVALTGGEPTLHPEVLKIITVARTLGYRQVILVTNGVTLSIPGVLDRLVEAGITAVGISFDTPDKEIAHELWQSPVFDKVSLAFDAVARHPQLLLGSIAVITKKNASQLPDLANWWADRNDAMENLFVPNIDFVMPEENAWLNREELLPKLTDVMEPVLKALEIAHGRGLPLTFRGFPLCLLPGLERYSYDRYMSIFRLTSSAEGDVFDKTSVDLLRTKGPQCRRCKLRRECNGVSRGYANLYGYGELVPVRGA
;
A
#
# COMPACT_ATOMS: atom_id res chain seq x y z
N MET A 1 22.84 -32.62 16.50
CA MET A 1 21.55 -32.17 15.97
C MET A 1 21.83 -31.08 14.97
N GLU A 2 22.08 -31.45 13.71
CA GLU A 2 22.02 -30.44 12.66
C GLU A 2 20.54 -30.27 12.31
N PHE A 3 19.97 -29.17 12.79
CA PHE A 3 18.76 -28.61 12.22
C PHE A 3 19.13 -28.13 10.82
N GLN A 4 19.13 -29.06 9.85
CA GLN A 4 18.90 -28.65 8.47
C GLN A 4 17.47 -28.14 8.43
N CYS A 5 17.41 -26.81 8.40
CA CYS A 5 16.24 -25.98 8.36
C CYS A 5 15.15 -26.66 7.52
N ILE A 6 13.92 -26.69 8.05
CA ILE A 6 12.70 -27.10 7.34
C ILE A 6 12.73 -26.65 5.84
N PRO A 7 13.20 -25.44 5.48
CA PRO A 7 13.60 -25.06 4.12
C PRO A 7 14.39 -26.12 3.30
N ASP A 8 15.56 -26.55 3.77
CA ASP A 8 16.47 -27.46 3.07
C ASP A 8 15.91 -28.88 2.97
N ALA A 9 15.17 -29.33 4.00
CA ALA A 9 14.49 -30.64 3.99
C ALA A 9 13.29 -30.69 3.01
N LEU A 10 12.82 -29.53 2.55
CA LEU A 10 11.64 -29.38 1.68
C LEU A 10 11.98 -28.80 0.29
N GLY A 11 13.23 -28.46 0.03
CA GLY A 11 13.63 -27.73 -1.19
C GLY A 11 12.98 -26.34 -1.30
N LEU A 12 12.43 -25.83 -0.20
CA LEU A 12 11.82 -24.50 -0.12
C LEU A 12 12.91 -23.52 0.29
N ASN A 13 13.07 -22.42 -0.44
CA ASN A 13 13.99 -21.38 0.01
C ASN A 13 13.39 -20.63 1.24
N PRO A 14 14.23 -19.89 2.00
CA PRO A 14 13.79 -19.17 3.20
C PRO A 14 12.58 -18.23 2.99
N GLU A 15 12.40 -17.68 1.80
CA GLU A 15 11.28 -16.79 1.48
C GLU A 15 9.98 -17.58 1.20
N GLN A 16 10.04 -18.73 0.52
CA GLN A 16 8.89 -19.62 0.35
C GLN A 16 8.36 -20.17 1.68
N TRP A 17 9.26 -20.55 2.59
CA TRP A 17 8.90 -20.97 3.95
C TRP A 17 8.20 -19.85 4.73
N SER A 18 8.71 -18.63 4.60
CA SER A 18 8.16 -17.43 5.21
C SER A 18 6.72 -17.14 4.78
N LEU A 19 6.32 -17.59 3.60
CA LEU A 19 4.99 -17.34 3.05
C LEU A 19 3.98 -18.37 3.53
N VAL A 20 4.38 -19.64 3.64
CA VAL A 20 3.55 -20.69 4.26
C VAL A 20 3.29 -20.35 5.71
N ALA A 21 4.33 -20.02 6.48
CA ALA A 21 4.16 -19.56 7.86
C ALA A 21 3.30 -18.29 7.97
N GLY A 22 3.42 -17.37 7.00
CA GLY A 22 2.60 -16.15 6.92
C GLY A 22 1.12 -16.43 6.63
N PHE A 23 0.80 -17.37 5.74
CA PHE A 23 -0.57 -17.81 5.44
C PHE A 23 -1.26 -18.47 6.64
N LEU A 24 -0.49 -19.07 7.54
CA LEU A 24 -1.01 -19.79 8.70
C LEU A 24 -1.14 -18.89 9.92
N GLY A 25 -0.19 -17.98 10.13
CA GLY A 25 -0.32 -16.85 11.06
C GLY A 25 -1.35 -15.80 10.60
N PHE A 26 -1.75 -15.82 9.32
CA PHE A 26 -2.79 -14.94 8.78
C PHE A 26 -4.14 -15.06 9.53
N ARG A 27 -4.40 -16.22 10.17
CA ARG A 27 -5.64 -16.49 10.92
C ARG A 27 -5.57 -16.13 12.41
N GLU A 28 -4.39 -15.97 12.99
CA GLU A 28 -4.20 -15.70 14.43
C GLU A 28 -3.03 -14.71 14.63
N GLU A 29 -3.37 -13.42 14.80
CA GLU A 29 -2.49 -12.26 15.10
C GLU A 29 -1.21 -12.01 14.25
N PRO A 30 -0.96 -10.77 13.79
CA PRO A 30 0.10 -10.53 12.82
C PRO A 30 1.37 -10.00 13.50
N GLU A 31 2.29 -10.87 13.86
CA GLU A 31 3.69 -10.44 14.01
C GLU A 31 4.42 -10.68 12.69
N SER A 32 4.18 -9.73 11.77
CA SER A 32 4.96 -9.37 10.59
C SER A 32 4.99 -10.34 9.40
N ARG A 33 4.48 -9.83 8.27
CA ARG A 33 4.42 -10.51 6.97
C ARG A 33 5.81 -10.80 6.44
N VAL A 34 5.98 -11.99 5.85
CA VAL A 34 7.01 -12.49 4.92
C VAL A 34 8.47 -12.10 5.19
N GLY A 35 8.81 -10.82 5.25
CA GLY A 35 10.15 -10.32 5.54
C GLY A 35 10.67 -10.61 6.95
N TYR A 36 9.80 -10.95 7.91
CA TYR A 36 10.19 -11.31 9.28
C TYR A 36 10.31 -12.83 9.50
N LEU A 37 9.56 -13.62 8.74
CA LEU A 37 9.62 -15.08 8.81
C LEU A 37 10.93 -15.62 8.21
N ALA A 38 11.59 -14.84 7.34
CA ALA A 38 12.94 -15.12 6.83
C ALA A 38 14.03 -14.79 7.87
N ARG A 39 13.64 -14.21 9.01
CA ARG A 39 14.51 -13.78 10.12
C ARG A 39 14.11 -14.41 11.46
N MET A 40 13.37 -15.53 11.42
CA MET A 40 12.85 -16.15 12.63
C MET A 40 13.99 -16.76 13.46
N PRO A 41 14.19 -16.34 14.72
CA PRO A 41 15.21 -16.93 15.59
C PRO A 41 14.91 -18.42 15.83
N GLN A 42 15.95 -19.25 15.95
CA GLN A 42 15.78 -20.70 16.17
C GLN A 42 14.94 -21.01 17.42
N GLU A 43 15.00 -20.14 18.44
CA GLU A 43 14.22 -20.29 19.67
C GLU A 43 12.71 -20.16 19.44
N ARG A 44 12.29 -19.28 18.50
CA ARG A 44 10.86 -19.10 18.15
C ARG A 44 10.31 -20.27 17.34
N VAL A 45 11.12 -20.92 16.51
CA VAL A 45 10.72 -22.09 15.72
C VAL A 45 10.35 -23.26 16.63
N ALA A 46 11.12 -23.50 17.70
CA ALA A 46 10.86 -24.57 18.65
C ALA A 46 9.51 -24.41 19.37
N VAL A 47 9.10 -23.17 19.65
CA VAL A 47 7.83 -22.84 20.32
C VAL A 47 6.63 -23.04 19.38
N LEU A 48 6.80 -22.78 18.09
CA LEU A 48 5.72 -22.84 17.10
C LEU A 48 5.44 -24.25 16.57
N LEU A 49 6.45 -25.13 16.54
CA LEU A 49 6.32 -26.47 15.98
C LEU A 49 5.14 -27.28 16.56
N PRO A 50 4.90 -27.31 17.89
CA PRO A 50 3.72 -27.99 18.44
C PRO A 50 2.40 -27.41 17.95
N GLN A 51 2.30 -26.09 17.79
CA GLN A 51 1.10 -25.42 17.29
C GLN A 51 0.87 -25.75 15.81
N LEU A 52 1.93 -25.72 14.99
CA LEU A 52 1.86 -26.08 13.57
C LEU A 52 1.50 -27.56 13.35
N VAL A 53 1.92 -28.44 14.24
CA VAL A 53 1.47 -29.84 14.25
C VAL A 53 -0.01 -29.94 14.64
N GLY A 54 -0.44 -29.21 15.67
CA GLY A 54 -1.84 -29.16 16.10
C GLY A 54 -2.79 -28.62 15.03
N LEU A 55 -2.34 -27.66 14.24
CA LEU A 55 -3.06 -27.09 13.09
C LEU A 55 -2.99 -27.97 11.83
N GLY A 56 -2.28 -29.11 11.88
CA GLY A 56 -2.17 -30.04 10.76
C GLY A 56 -1.41 -29.46 9.56
N ILE A 57 -0.43 -28.59 9.81
CA ILE A 57 0.43 -27.96 8.80
C ILE A 57 1.73 -28.75 8.64
N VAL A 58 2.27 -29.18 9.78
CA VAL A 58 3.49 -29.95 9.87
C VAL A 58 3.11 -31.36 10.34
N ARG A 59 3.56 -32.38 9.63
CA ARG A 59 3.53 -33.76 10.09
C ARG A 59 4.75 -34.02 10.94
N ARG A 60 4.53 -34.46 12.17
CA ARG A 60 5.57 -34.97 13.05
C ARG A 60 5.68 -36.48 12.87
N ARG A 61 6.90 -36.99 12.73
CA ARG A 61 7.22 -38.42 12.71
C ARG A 61 8.35 -38.71 13.68
N GLU A 62 8.17 -39.68 14.55
CA GLU A 62 9.26 -40.16 15.41
C GLU A 62 10.24 -41.04 14.61
N THR A 63 11.54 -40.81 14.80
CA THR A 63 12.61 -41.62 14.21
C THR A 63 13.64 -41.99 15.28
N ALA A 64 14.52 -42.96 14.98
CA ALA A 64 15.58 -43.37 15.90
C ALA A 64 16.58 -42.23 16.22
N GLN A 65 16.61 -41.19 15.39
CA GLN A 65 17.46 -40.01 15.56
C GLN A 65 16.73 -38.81 16.18
N GLY A 66 15.44 -38.97 16.53
CA GLY A 66 14.60 -37.94 17.13
C GLY A 66 13.38 -37.56 16.27
N PRO A 67 12.61 -36.53 16.70
CA PRO A 67 11.40 -36.10 16.00
C PRO A 67 11.78 -35.43 14.68
N TRP A 68 11.16 -35.90 13.61
CA TRP A 68 11.25 -35.34 12.27
C TRP A 68 9.97 -34.61 11.92
N TYR A 69 10.09 -33.49 11.20
CA TYR A 69 8.97 -32.64 10.83
C TYR A 69 8.96 -32.47 9.33
N GLY A 70 7.83 -32.80 8.68
CA GLY A 70 7.64 -32.61 7.24
C GLY A 70 6.39 -31.78 6.97
N LEU A 71 6.45 -30.83 6.03
CA LEU A 71 5.27 -30.06 5.66
C LEU A 71 4.27 -30.91 4.90
N ILE A 72 3.01 -30.52 5.05
CA ILE A 72 1.93 -30.99 4.22
C ILE A 72 1.98 -30.24 2.87
N PRO A 73 1.78 -30.92 1.72
CA PRO A 73 1.72 -30.26 0.41
C PRO A 73 0.74 -29.08 0.39
N VAL A 74 1.07 -28.03 -0.36
CA VAL A 74 0.24 -26.83 -0.47
C VAL A 74 -1.18 -27.18 -0.92
N GLU A 75 -1.34 -28.16 -1.81
CA GLU A 75 -2.64 -28.63 -2.30
C GLU A 75 -3.50 -29.23 -1.18
N GLU A 76 -2.89 -29.99 -0.25
CA GLU A 76 -3.60 -30.59 0.89
C GLU A 76 -3.94 -29.53 1.95
N LEU A 77 -3.06 -28.54 2.15
CA LEU A 77 -3.36 -27.37 2.99
C LEU A 77 -4.53 -26.56 2.44
N LEU A 78 -4.52 -26.30 1.13
CA LEU A 78 -5.59 -25.59 0.45
C LEU A 78 -6.89 -26.38 0.50
N ALA A 79 -6.88 -27.70 0.28
CA ALA A 79 -8.08 -28.53 0.40
C ALA A 79 -8.72 -28.45 1.80
N LYS A 80 -7.91 -28.49 2.86
CA LYS A 80 -8.38 -28.34 4.25
C LYS A 80 -8.93 -26.94 4.51
N ALA A 81 -8.23 -25.90 4.05
CA ALA A 81 -8.66 -24.51 4.22
C ALA A 81 -9.94 -24.20 3.44
N ALA A 82 -10.15 -24.82 2.27
CA ALA A 82 -11.36 -24.70 1.46
C ALA A 82 -12.61 -25.16 2.25
N LEU A 83 -12.50 -26.27 2.97
CA LEU A 83 -13.58 -26.84 3.78
C LEU A 83 -13.95 -25.95 4.98
N ALA A 84 -13.00 -25.15 5.47
CA ALA A 84 -13.17 -24.24 6.60
C ALA A 84 -13.40 -22.78 6.18
N ALA A 85 -13.51 -22.51 4.87
CA ALA A 85 -13.62 -21.15 4.36
C ALA A 85 -15.04 -20.62 4.54
N GLU A 86 -15.18 -19.52 5.28
CA GLU A 86 -16.47 -18.83 5.41
C GLU A 86 -16.82 -17.97 4.18
N ASP A 87 -15.82 -17.58 3.39
CA ASP A 87 -15.97 -16.78 2.15
C ASP A 87 -15.16 -17.43 1.01
N PRO A 88 -15.82 -18.20 0.12
CA PRO A 88 -15.16 -18.94 -0.96
C PRO A 88 -14.35 -18.08 -1.92
N ASP A 89 -14.80 -16.86 -2.21
CA ASP A 89 -14.11 -15.94 -3.12
C ASP A 89 -12.78 -15.47 -2.53
N VAL A 90 -12.76 -15.21 -1.22
CA VAL A 90 -11.54 -14.84 -0.49
C VAL A 90 -10.58 -16.03 -0.45
N PHE A 91 -11.09 -17.23 -0.19
CA PHE A 91 -10.27 -18.43 -0.14
C PHE A 91 -9.61 -18.76 -1.49
N GLU A 92 -10.35 -18.72 -2.60
CA GLU A 92 -9.80 -19.01 -3.93
C GLU A 92 -8.70 -18.00 -4.31
N MET A 93 -8.92 -16.73 -3.98
CA MET A 93 -7.94 -15.66 -4.17
C MET A 93 -6.67 -15.87 -3.32
N GLU A 94 -6.81 -16.24 -2.04
CA GLU A 94 -5.69 -16.56 -1.15
C GLU A 94 -4.92 -17.81 -1.61
N ALA A 95 -5.65 -18.82 -2.09
CA ALA A 95 -5.07 -20.03 -2.66
C ALA A 95 -4.23 -19.72 -3.90
N ASN A 96 -4.71 -18.83 -4.77
CA ASN A 96 -3.98 -18.38 -5.95
C ASN A 96 -2.73 -17.58 -5.58
N LEU A 97 -2.81 -16.69 -4.58
CA LEU A 97 -1.63 -15.99 -4.06
C LEU A 97 -0.55 -16.99 -3.62
N LEU A 98 -0.93 -17.99 -2.83
CA LEU A 98 0.00 -18.98 -2.28
C LEU A 98 0.68 -19.80 -3.37
N ARG A 99 -0.09 -20.31 -4.36
CA ARG A 99 0.46 -21.04 -5.52
C ARG A 99 1.47 -20.19 -6.29
N ARG A 100 1.13 -18.94 -6.58
CA ARG A 100 1.97 -18.04 -7.40
C ARG A 100 3.18 -17.50 -6.67
N VAL A 101 3.13 -17.45 -5.35
CA VAL A 101 4.32 -17.19 -4.53
C VAL A 101 5.33 -18.33 -4.65
N VAL A 102 4.84 -19.58 -4.65
CA VAL A 102 5.68 -20.77 -4.81
C VAL A 102 6.28 -20.81 -6.22
N GLU A 103 5.48 -20.49 -7.24
CA GLU A 103 5.87 -20.50 -8.66
C GLU A 103 6.66 -19.25 -9.11
N GLY A 104 6.39 -18.09 -8.51
CA GLY A 104 6.86 -16.77 -8.96
C GLY A 104 8.08 -16.24 -8.22
N PHE A 105 8.71 -17.07 -7.39
CA PHE A 105 9.90 -16.69 -6.64
C PHE A 105 11.06 -16.29 -7.56
N GLY A 106 11.64 -15.11 -7.36
CA GLY A 106 12.70 -14.56 -8.22
C GLY A 106 12.22 -13.94 -9.54
N THR A 107 10.91 -13.91 -9.80
CA THR A 107 10.37 -13.21 -10.98
C THR A 107 10.24 -11.70 -10.73
N PRO A 108 10.55 -10.84 -11.72
CA PRO A 108 10.28 -9.41 -11.61
C PRO A 108 8.79 -9.17 -11.38
N GLY A 109 8.46 -8.51 -10.27
CA GLY A 109 7.11 -8.16 -9.89
C GLY A 109 6.98 -6.66 -9.73
N LEU A 110 6.11 -6.03 -10.52
CA LEU A 110 5.78 -4.61 -10.39
C LEU A 110 4.31 -4.43 -10.01
N THR A 111 4.03 -3.38 -9.22
CA THR A 111 2.68 -3.10 -8.74
C THR A 111 1.96 -2.25 -9.79
N VAL A 112 0.82 -2.71 -10.26
CA VAL A 112 -0.02 -1.99 -11.23
C VAL A 112 -1.27 -1.51 -10.54
N ILE A 113 -1.50 -0.21 -10.62
CA ILE A 113 -2.68 0.47 -10.11
C ILE A 113 -3.56 0.79 -11.31
N SER A 114 -4.73 0.19 -11.38
CA SER A 114 -5.69 0.35 -12.47
C SER A 114 -7.02 0.87 -11.96
N SER A 115 -7.85 1.38 -12.87
CA SER A 115 -9.21 1.71 -12.52
C SER A 115 -9.97 0.46 -12.08
N SER A 116 -10.73 0.54 -10.99
CA SER A 116 -11.80 -0.41 -10.74
C SER A 116 -12.81 -0.34 -11.90
N GLU A 117 -13.56 -1.41 -12.14
CA GLU A 117 -14.58 -1.43 -13.19
C GLU A 117 -15.82 -0.54 -12.88
N ASP A 118 -15.68 0.60 -12.20
CA ASP A 118 -16.82 1.50 -11.96
C ASP A 118 -17.23 2.19 -13.28
N ARG A 119 -18.23 1.59 -13.94
CA ARG A 119 -18.71 1.95 -15.29
C ARG A 119 -19.75 3.07 -15.30
N ASP A 120 -20.14 3.64 -14.14
CA ASP A 120 -21.18 4.68 -14.09
C ASP A 120 -20.53 6.09 -14.06
N PRO A 121 -20.50 6.83 -15.20
CA PRO A 121 -19.88 8.14 -15.26
C PRO A 121 -20.64 9.18 -14.42
N ALA A 122 -21.95 8.97 -14.18
CA ALA A 122 -22.78 9.90 -13.42
C ALA A 122 -22.45 9.93 -11.92
N ARG A 123 -21.69 8.92 -11.43
CA ARG A 123 -21.25 8.86 -10.03
C ARG A 123 -19.89 9.52 -9.79
N ARG A 124 -19.19 9.96 -10.83
CA ARG A 124 -17.83 10.49 -10.71
C ARG A 124 -17.82 12.00 -10.54
N ILE A 125 -16.78 12.52 -9.88
CA ILE A 125 -16.55 13.96 -9.70
C ILE A 125 -15.58 14.43 -10.79
N PRO A 126 -15.87 15.49 -11.56
CA PRO A 126 -15.07 15.88 -12.73
C PRO A 126 -13.56 16.03 -12.46
N GLU A 127 -13.19 16.68 -11.38
CA GLU A 127 -11.78 16.96 -11.02
C GLU A 127 -11.04 15.69 -10.61
N ILE A 128 -11.68 14.86 -9.78
CA ILE A 128 -11.16 13.54 -9.38
C ILE A 128 -11.08 12.63 -10.60
N THR A 129 -12.08 12.67 -11.50
CA THR A 129 -12.12 11.88 -12.73
C THR A 129 -10.97 12.27 -13.64
N LYS A 130 -10.75 13.58 -13.82
CA LYS A 130 -9.60 14.08 -14.57
C LYS A 130 -8.30 13.55 -13.96
N TYR A 131 -8.14 13.60 -12.64
CA TYR A 131 -6.96 13.04 -11.99
C TYR A 131 -6.85 11.52 -12.15
N ALA A 132 -7.88 10.76 -11.78
CA ALA A 132 -7.96 9.31 -11.85
C ALA A 132 -7.76 8.78 -13.28
N ASP A 133 -8.46 9.31 -14.27
CA ASP A 133 -8.31 8.93 -15.68
C ASP A 133 -6.96 9.40 -16.26
N THR A 134 -6.39 10.51 -15.74
CA THR A 134 -5.05 10.95 -16.13
C THR A 134 -3.95 10.15 -15.45
N LEU A 135 -4.19 9.54 -14.28
CA LEU A 135 -3.19 8.77 -13.53
C LEU A 135 -3.31 7.26 -13.72
N MET A 136 -4.48 6.68 -13.97
CA MET A 136 -4.68 5.23 -14.08
C MET A 136 -4.97 4.76 -15.52
N PRO A 137 -4.62 3.52 -15.90
CA PRO A 137 -3.76 2.59 -15.17
C PRO A 137 -2.28 3.02 -15.21
N TYR A 138 -1.56 2.81 -14.11
CA TYR A 138 -0.13 3.08 -13.96
C TYR A 138 0.60 1.99 -13.20
N ILE A 139 1.92 2.03 -13.27
CA ILE A 139 2.79 1.19 -12.46
C ILE A 139 3.29 2.00 -11.27
N ASP A 140 3.11 1.49 -10.07
CA ASP A 140 3.85 1.91 -8.89
C ASP A 140 5.19 1.15 -8.87
N LEU A 141 6.26 1.86 -9.24
CA LEU A 141 7.62 1.34 -9.36
C LEU A 141 8.48 1.86 -8.22
N ARG A 142 8.69 1.00 -7.23
CA ARG A 142 9.59 1.27 -6.10
C ARG A 142 11.04 1.22 -6.55
N LEU A 143 11.80 2.28 -6.30
CA LEU A 143 13.24 2.35 -6.62
C LEU A 143 14.14 1.73 -5.53
N GLY A 144 13.54 1.26 -4.45
CA GLY A 144 14.20 0.73 -3.26
C GLY A 144 13.45 1.14 -2.00
N THR A 145 14.05 0.91 -0.84
CA THR A 145 13.50 1.28 0.48
C THR A 145 14.33 2.37 1.18
N ARG A 146 15.47 2.78 0.60
CA ARG A 146 16.28 3.90 1.12
C ARG A 146 15.48 5.20 1.17
N CYS A 147 15.43 5.83 2.34
CA CYS A 147 14.75 7.09 2.60
C CYS A 147 15.59 7.97 3.53
N ASN A 148 15.40 9.28 3.46
CA ASN A 148 16.00 10.30 4.33
C ASN A 148 15.11 10.67 5.53
N LEU A 149 13.91 10.09 5.63
CA LEU A 149 13.01 10.19 6.78
C LEU A 149 12.79 8.83 7.43
N ASN A 150 12.30 8.85 8.67
CA ASN A 150 12.01 7.66 9.47
C ASN A 150 10.59 7.71 10.04
N CYS A 151 9.59 7.87 9.18
CA CYS A 151 8.21 8.06 9.63
C CYS A 151 7.70 6.89 10.49
N THR A 152 7.07 7.21 11.61
CA THR A 152 6.60 6.24 12.63
C THR A 152 5.50 5.30 12.10
N TYR A 153 4.81 5.69 11.03
CA TYR A 153 3.76 4.93 10.37
C TYR A 153 4.19 4.27 9.04
N CYS A 154 5.47 4.38 8.64
CA CYS A 154 5.92 3.99 7.30
C CYS A 154 5.61 2.53 6.96
N LEU A 155 4.99 2.31 5.79
CA LEU A 155 4.63 0.99 5.24
C LEU A 155 5.82 0.15 4.79
N LEU A 156 7.02 0.73 4.64
CA LEU A 156 8.21 0.02 4.15
C LEU A 156 9.21 -0.32 5.26
N GLY A 157 8.96 0.13 6.49
CA GLY A 157 9.91 -0.02 7.59
C GLY A 157 11.22 0.77 7.40
N HIS A 158 12.11 0.68 8.39
CA HIS A 158 13.42 1.34 8.37
C HIS A 158 14.61 0.39 8.30
N GLU A 159 14.37 -0.90 8.53
CA GLU A 159 15.42 -1.91 8.53
C GLU A 159 15.85 -2.31 7.13
N ASN A 160 17.13 -2.66 6.96
CA ASN A 160 17.67 -3.22 5.72
C ASN A 160 17.32 -2.41 4.46
N ARG A 161 17.42 -1.08 4.56
CA ARG A 161 17.12 -0.18 3.44
C ARG A 161 18.05 -0.43 2.25
N THR A 162 17.47 -0.75 1.10
CA THR A 162 18.19 -1.04 -0.13
C THR A 162 17.86 -0.03 -1.21
N THR A 163 18.72 0.02 -2.23
CA THR A 163 18.48 0.74 -3.48
C THR A 163 18.52 -0.31 -4.59
N ARG A 164 17.48 -0.34 -5.44
CA ARG A 164 17.47 -1.24 -6.60
C ARG A 164 18.46 -0.73 -7.63
N THR A 165 18.98 -1.62 -8.46
CA THR A 165 19.83 -1.22 -9.57
C THR A 165 19.01 -0.60 -10.69
N THR A 166 19.60 0.32 -11.44
CA THR A 166 18.96 0.91 -12.63
C THR A 166 18.57 -0.16 -13.64
N ALA A 167 19.33 -1.25 -13.76
CA ALA A 167 19.02 -2.35 -14.67
C ALA A 167 17.70 -3.06 -14.31
N GLU A 168 17.47 -3.35 -13.03
CA GLU A 168 16.21 -3.92 -12.55
C GLU A 168 15.03 -2.97 -12.80
N ILE A 169 15.23 -1.68 -12.52
CA ILE A 169 14.21 -0.64 -12.73
C ILE A 169 13.86 -0.50 -14.21
N VAL A 170 14.85 -0.51 -15.10
CA VAL A 170 14.62 -0.44 -16.55
C VAL A 170 13.93 -1.70 -17.07
N SER A 171 14.27 -2.87 -16.55
CA SER A 171 13.56 -4.12 -16.88
C SER A 171 12.07 -4.03 -16.55
N ASP A 172 11.72 -3.51 -15.37
CA ASP A 172 10.33 -3.30 -14.96
C ASP A 172 9.61 -2.26 -15.83
N LEU A 173 10.28 -1.16 -16.17
CA LEU A 173 9.74 -0.16 -17.10
C LEU A 173 9.44 -0.80 -18.46
N MET A 174 10.33 -1.64 -18.99
CA MET A 174 10.08 -2.34 -20.25
C MET A 174 8.91 -3.31 -20.14
N LEU A 175 8.84 -4.09 -19.06
CA LEU A 175 7.72 -5.00 -18.78
C LEU A 175 6.39 -4.24 -18.74
N GLY A 176 6.36 -3.10 -18.07
CA GLY A 176 5.22 -2.20 -18.03
C GLY A 176 4.76 -1.72 -19.40
N ARG A 177 5.69 -1.31 -20.26
CA ARG A 177 5.38 -0.91 -21.64
C ARG A 177 4.90 -2.06 -22.52
N ARG A 178 5.42 -3.28 -22.34
CA ARG A 178 4.87 -4.49 -23.01
C ARG A 178 3.39 -4.71 -22.66
N ARG A 179 2.92 -4.19 -21.53
CA ARG A 179 1.50 -4.16 -21.12
C ARG A 179 0.74 -2.91 -21.51
N ASN A 180 1.30 -2.10 -22.42
CA ASN A 180 0.71 -0.86 -22.89
C ASN A 180 0.42 0.17 -21.78
N LEU A 181 1.02 0.02 -20.59
CA LEU A 181 0.85 0.97 -19.48
C LEU A 181 1.55 2.28 -19.82
N GLN A 182 0.79 3.36 -19.97
CA GLN A 182 1.31 4.66 -20.42
C GLN A 182 1.87 5.51 -19.28
N LYS A 183 1.78 5.04 -18.04
CA LYS A 183 2.03 5.84 -16.84
C LYS A 183 2.86 5.05 -15.83
N VAL A 184 3.77 5.73 -15.14
CA VAL A 184 4.58 5.17 -14.07
C VAL A 184 4.70 6.17 -12.92
N ALA A 185 4.50 5.69 -11.71
CA ALA A 185 4.83 6.38 -10.48
C ALA A 185 6.13 5.83 -9.92
N LEU A 186 7.11 6.71 -9.73
CA LEU A 186 8.37 6.41 -9.08
C LEU A 186 8.17 6.62 -7.57
N THR A 187 8.30 5.53 -6.83
CA THR A 187 8.02 5.46 -5.38
C THR A 187 9.17 4.73 -4.66
N GLY A 188 8.92 4.22 -3.46
CA GLY A 188 9.84 3.40 -2.68
C GLY A 188 10.01 4.00 -1.30
N GLY A 189 11.25 4.06 -0.82
CA GLY A 189 11.63 4.99 0.24
C GLY A 189 11.50 6.43 -0.27
N GLU A 190 12.61 7.12 -0.50
CA GLU A 190 12.59 8.44 -1.14
C GLU A 190 13.22 8.33 -2.54
N PRO A 191 12.43 8.38 -3.63
CA PRO A 191 12.93 8.16 -4.99
C PRO A 191 13.97 9.18 -5.42
N THR A 192 13.93 10.41 -4.89
CA THR A 192 14.93 11.44 -5.21
C THR A 192 16.33 11.13 -4.70
N LEU A 193 16.48 10.13 -3.81
CA LEU A 193 17.79 9.65 -3.34
C LEU A 193 18.44 8.62 -4.28
N HIS A 194 17.72 8.12 -5.29
CA HIS A 194 18.30 7.18 -6.23
C HIS A 194 19.38 7.90 -7.08
N PRO A 195 20.63 7.40 -7.14
CA PRO A 195 21.75 8.12 -7.76
C PRO A 195 21.53 8.39 -9.27
N GLU A 196 20.78 7.52 -9.94
CA GLU A 196 20.44 7.66 -11.35
C GLU A 196 18.96 8.06 -11.59
N VAL A 197 18.30 8.74 -10.64
CA VAL A 197 16.87 9.09 -10.77
C VAL A 197 16.53 9.86 -12.05
N LEU A 198 17.38 10.83 -12.45
CA LEU A 198 17.19 11.60 -13.68
C LEU A 198 17.22 10.69 -14.92
N LYS A 199 18.18 9.76 -14.97
CA LYS A 199 18.31 8.79 -16.06
C LYS A 199 17.10 7.85 -16.10
N ILE A 200 16.61 7.39 -14.94
CA ILE A 200 15.40 6.54 -14.86
C ILE A 200 14.19 7.28 -15.44
N ILE A 201 14.00 8.55 -15.10
CA ILE A 201 12.92 9.39 -15.64
C ILE A 201 13.09 9.53 -17.16
N THR A 202 14.28 9.89 -17.64
CA THR A 202 14.56 10.02 -19.08
C THR A 202 14.31 8.70 -19.83
N VAL A 203 14.70 7.55 -19.26
CA VAL A 203 14.44 6.24 -19.85
C VAL A 203 12.94 5.94 -19.88
N ALA A 204 12.20 6.22 -18.82
CA ALA A 204 10.74 6.07 -18.83
C ALA A 204 10.10 6.90 -19.96
N ARG A 205 10.52 8.16 -20.13
CA ARG A 205 10.07 9.00 -21.25
C ARG A 205 10.44 8.43 -22.61
N THR A 206 11.66 7.95 -22.78
CA THR A 206 12.15 7.33 -24.02
C THR A 206 11.38 6.06 -24.38
N LEU A 207 11.02 5.27 -23.38
CA LEU A 207 10.17 4.07 -23.53
C LEU A 207 8.70 4.40 -23.85
N GLY A 208 8.34 5.69 -23.88
CA GLY A 208 7.01 6.16 -24.28
C GLY A 208 5.99 6.24 -23.14
N TYR A 209 6.44 6.27 -21.87
CA TYR A 209 5.54 6.64 -20.77
C TYR A 209 5.10 8.10 -20.94
N ARG A 210 3.80 8.30 -21.17
CA ARG A 210 3.18 9.63 -21.31
C ARG A 210 3.14 10.39 -20.00
N GLN A 211 3.10 9.67 -18.88
CA GLN A 211 3.13 10.27 -17.55
C GLN A 211 4.17 9.61 -16.67
N VAL A 212 4.99 10.42 -16.02
CA VAL A 212 5.95 10.01 -15.00
C VAL A 212 5.62 10.80 -13.73
N ILE A 213 5.17 10.10 -12.70
CA ILE A 213 4.74 10.65 -11.41
C ILE A 213 5.88 10.44 -10.41
N LEU A 214 6.28 11.48 -9.69
CA LEU A 214 7.23 11.39 -8.59
C LEU A 214 6.47 11.42 -7.26
N VAL A 215 6.48 10.34 -6.47
CA VAL A 215 5.88 10.33 -5.13
C VAL A 215 7.00 10.48 -4.10
N THR A 216 7.02 11.61 -3.39
CA THR A 216 8.17 12.04 -2.58
C THR A 216 7.72 12.64 -1.25
N ASN A 217 8.60 12.60 -0.24
CA ASN A 217 8.42 13.37 0.98
C ASN A 217 8.72 14.87 0.82
N GLY A 218 9.17 15.31 -0.37
CA GLY A 218 9.35 16.72 -0.70
C GLY A 218 10.65 17.35 -0.21
N VAL A 219 11.39 16.73 0.73
CA VAL A 219 12.59 17.35 1.33
C VAL A 219 13.63 17.73 0.27
N THR A 220 13.90 16.86 -0.69
CA THR A 220 14.89 17.12 -1.75
C THR A 220 14.39 18.18 -2.75
N LEU A 221 13.07 18.33 -2.93
CA LEU A 221 12.49 19.34 -3.83
C LEU A 221 12.64 20.76 -3.30
N SER A 222 12.87 20.93 -1.99
CA SER A 222 13.18 22.23 -1.39
C SER A 222 14.53 22.80 -1.83
N ILE A 223 15.40 21.97 -2.40
CA ILE A 223 16.74 22.38 -2.84
C ILE A 223 16.63 23.07 -4.22
N PRO A 224 17.13 24.32 -4.37
CA PRO A 224 17.07 25.05 -5.63
C PRO A 224 17.64 24.25 -6.82
N GLY A 225 16.94 24.27 -7.96
CA GLY A 225 17.35 23.58 -9.19
C GLY A 225 17.15 22.06 -9.21
N VAL A 226 16.77 21.41 -8.09
CA VAL A 226 16.48 19.97 -8.12
C VAL A 226 15.21 19.69 -8.90
N LEU A 227 14.12 20.41 -8.61
CA LEU A 227 12.85 20.22 -9.30
C LEU A 227 12.97 20.54 -10.79
N ASP A 228 13.66 21.61 -11.16
CA ASP A 228 13.90 21.98 -12.57
C ASP A 228 14.54 20.83 -13.36
N ARG A 229 15.57 20.19 -12.81
CA ARG A 229 16.22 19.03 -13.44
C ARG A 229 15.31 17.81 -13.54
N LEU A 230 14.44 17.59 -12.56
CA LEU A 230 13.46 16.50 -12.61
C LEU A 230 12.41 16.77 -13.70
N VAL A 231 11.96 18.02 -13.83
CA VAL A 231 11.04 18.46 -14.89
C VAL A 231 11.70 18.33 -16.26
N GLU A 232 12.95 18.76 -16.40
CA GLU A 232 13.74 18.60 -17.64
C GLU A 232 13.93 17.13 -18.02
N ALA A 233 14.17 16.25 -17.04
CA ALA A 233 14.23 14.81 -17.27
C ALA A 233 12.87 14.22 -17.71
N GLY A 234 11.77 14.89 -17.34
CA GLY A 234 10.44 14.64 -17.88
C GLY A 234 9.40 14.12 -16.89
N ILE A 235 9.49 14.45 -15.60
CA ILE A 235 8.33 14.26 -14.71
C ILE A 235 7.15 15.12 -15.16
N THR A 236 5.94 14.63 -14.91
CA THR A 236 4.68 15.29 -15.31
C THR A 236 3.71 15.47 -14.13
N ALA A 237 4.01 14.85 -13.00
CA ALA A 237 3.20 14.93 -11.79
C ALA A 237 4.07 14.70 -10.56
N VAL A 238 3.68 15.31 -9.44
CA VAL A 238 4.34 15.15 -8.13
C VAL A 238 3.27 14.87 -7.08
N GLY A 239 3.46 13.82 -6.29
CA GLY A 239 2.70 13.56 -5.07
C GLY A 239 3.60 13.84 -3.86
N ILE A 240 3.22 14.79 -3.01
CA ILE A 240 3.97 15.12 -1.79
C ILE A 240 3.29 14.50 -0.58
N SER A 241 4.02 13.73 0.23
CA SER A 241 3.54 13.28 1.53
C SER A 241 3.52 14.45 2.52
N PHE A 242 2.35 14.78 3.07
CA PHE A 242 2.16 15.87 4.02
C PHE A 242 0.97 15.58 4.95
N ASP A 243 1.26 15.22 6.20
CA ASP A 243 0.28 14.61 7.10
C ASP A 243 -0.44 15.61 8.02
N THR A 244 0.12 16.78 8.25
CA THR A 244 -0.40 17.77 9.21
C THR A 244 0.24 19.14 8.96
N PRO A 245 -0.50 20.25 9.14
CA PRO A 245 0.08 21.60 9.15
C PRO A 245 0.74 21.97 10.49
N ASP A 246 0.58 21.15 11.53
CA ASP A 246 1.24 21.31 12.82
C ASP A 246 2.68 20.80 12.76
N LYS A 247 3.64 21.68 13.03
CA LYS A 247 5.07 21.41 12.86
C LYS A 247 5.59 20.40 13.87
N GLU A 248 5.12 20.47 15.11
CA GLU A 248 5.53 19.61 16.21
C GLU A 248 5.05 18.17 15.97
N ILE A 249 3.78 17.99 15.60
CA ILE A 249 3.20 16.68 15.24
C ILE A 249 3.89 16.13 13.99
N ALA A 250 4.16 16.97 12.98
CA ALA A 250 4.90 16.56 11.79
C ALA A 250 6.30 16.03 12.14
N HIS A 251 7.05 16.72 12.99
CA HIS A 251 8.38 16.28 13.42
C HIS A 251 8.34 14.96 14.18
N GLU A 252 7.32 14.77 15.03
CA GLU A 252 7.10 13.52 15.73
C GLU A 252 6.78 12.37 14.77
N LEU A 253 5.85 12.58 13.83
CA LEU A 253 5.46 11.56 12.87
C LEU A 253 6.58 11.21 11.89
N TRP A 254 7.35 12.19 11.41
CA TRP A 254 8.42 11.99 10.42
C TRP A 254 9.77 11.64 11.04
N GLN A 255 9.89 11.78 12.36
CA GLN A 255 11.13 11.63 13.12
C GLN A 255 12.24 12.54 12.57
N SER A 256 11.87 13.75 12.12
CA SER A 256 12.81 14.69 11.51
C SER A 256 12.26 16.14 11.47
N PRO A 257 13.09 17.16 11.76
CA PRO A 257 12.68 18.55 11.77
C PRO A 257 12.69 19.18 10.36
N VAL A 258 11.88 18.65 9.43
CA VAL A 258 11.92 19.03 8.00
C VAL A 258 10.68 19.78 7.50
N PHE A 259 9.76 20.17 8.38
CA PHE A 259 8.50 20.84 8.01
C PHE A 259 8.68 22.00 7.03
N ASP A 260 9.59 22.93 7.33
CA ASP A 260 9.80 24.10 6.48
C ASP A 260 10.29 23.70 5.07
N LYS A 261 11.09 22.63 4.96
CA LYS A 261 11.55 22.09 3.68
C LYS A 261 10.41 21.48 2.88
N VAL A 262 9.53 20.72 3.54
CA VAL A 262 8.37 20.12 2.86
C VAL A 262 7.40 21.22 2.40
N SER A 263 7.18 22.27 3.20
CA SER A 263 6.39 23.43 2.77
C SER A 263 7.00 24.11 1.54
N LEU A 264 8.32 24.34 1.52
CA LEU A 264 9.02 24.91 0.36
C LEU A 264 8.92 24.04 -0.90
N ALA A 265 8.73 22.73 -0.75
CA ALA A 265 8.52 21.83 -1.89
C ALA A 265 7.20 22.12 -2.61
N PHE A 266 6.13 22.45 -1.87
CA PHE A 266 4.86 22.89 -2.47
C PHE A 266 5.04 24.18 -3.26
N ASP A 267 5.75 25.16 -2.69
CA ASP A 267 6.03 26.44 -3.36
C ASP A 267 6.89 26.23 -4.62
N ALA A 268 7.85 25.29 -4.57
CA ALA A 268 8.65 24.92 -5.73
C ALA A 268 7.78 24.32 -6.84
N VAL A 269 6.88 23.39 -6.52
CA VAL A 269 5.99 22.76 -7.50
C VAL A 269 4.98 23.75 -8.09
N ALA A 270 4.47 24.70 -7.29
CA ALA A 270 3.57 25.75 -7.75
C ALA A 270 4.15 26.61 -8.88
N ARG A 271 5.48 26.74 -8.96
CA ARG A 271 6.16 27.46 -10.06
C ARG A 271 6.20 26.69 -11.38
N HIS A 272 5.71 25.44 -11.38
CA HIS A 272 5.60 24.59 -12.56
C HIS A 272 4.13 24.21 -12.79
N PRO A 273 3.29 25.12 -13.33
CA PRO A 273 1.86 24.89 -13.52
C PRO A 273 1.54 23.72 -14.48
N GLN A 274 2.52 23.28 -15.27
CA GLN A 274 2.41 22.09 -16.12
C GLN A 274 2.36 20.77 -15.34
N LEU A 275 2.78 20.76 -14.07
CA LEU A 275 2.77 19.54 -13.24
C LEU A 275 1.38 19.32 -12.63
N LEU A 276 0.94 18.07 -12.56
CA LEU A 276 -0.15 17.70 -11.65
C LEU A 276 0.39 17.59 -10.23
N LEU A 277 -0.34 18.11 -9.25
CA LEU A 277 0.05 18.06 -7.84
C LEU A 277 -0.93 17.19 -7.05
N GLY A 278 -0.40 16.24 -6.29
CA GLY A 278 -1.13 15.51 -5.26
C GLY A 278 -0.51 15.78 -3.89
N SER A 279 -1.33 15.70 -2.85
CA SER A 279 -0.86 15.65 -1.47
C SER A 279 -1.48 14.46 -0.77
N ILE A 280 -0.68 13.68 -0.05
CA ILE A 280 -1.16 12.49 0.66
C ILE A 280 -0.89 12.66 2.15
N ALA A 281 -1.93 12.58 2.97
CA ALA A 281 -1.84 12.58 4.42
C ALA A 281 -2.23 11.22 4.98
N VAL A 282 -1.35 10.60 5.77
CA VAL A 282 -1.66 9.39 6.52
C VAL A 282 -2.19 9.78 7.90
N ILE A 283 -3.41 9.34 8.21
CA ILE A 283 -4.10 9.71 9.45
C ILE A 283 -3.87 8.66 10.53
N THR A 284 -3.44 9.16 11.67
CA THR A 284 -3.12 8.44 12.90
C THR A 284 -3.84 9.12 14.07
N LYS A 285 -3.80 8.51 15.26
CA LYS A 285 -4.25 9.16 16.50
C LYS A 285 -3.61 10.52 16.74
N LYS A 286 -2.36 10.73 16.30
CA LYS A 286 -1.58 11.93 16.62
C LYS A 286 -2.00 13.14 15.78
N ASN A 287 -2.47 12.95 14.53
CA ASN A 287 -2.82 14.05 13.62
C ASN A 287 -4.30 14.10 13.23
N ALA A 288 -5.14 13.13 13.61
CA ALA A 288 -6.54 13.12 13.19
C ALA A 288 -7.30 14.40 13.57
N SER A 289 -7.04 14.98 14.75
CA SER A 289 -7.69 16.22 15.19
C SER A 289 -7.32 17.44 14.32
N GLN A 290 -6.20 17.40 13.61
CA GLN A 290 -5.69 18.48 12.75
C GLN A 290 -6.24 18.43 11.32
N LEU A 291 -7.07 17.42 10.98
CA LEU A 291 -7.64 17.27 9.64
C LEU A 291 -8.41 18.51 9.13
N PRO A 292 -9.24 19.20 9.95
CA PRO A 292 -9.88 20.45 9.52
C PRO A 292 -8.87 21.54 9.14
N ASP A 293 -7.80 21.70 9.93
CA ASP A 293 -6.75 22.68 9.66
C ASP A 293 -5.93 22.31 8.42
N LEU A 294 -5.67 21.02 8.23
CA LEU A 294 -5.03 20.50 7.02
C LEU A 294 -5.89 20.76 5.77
N ALA A 295 -7.21 20.58 5.86
CA ALA A 295 -8.13 20.89 4.77
C ALA A 295 -8.12 22.38 4.40
N ASN A 296 -8.09 23.27 5.40
CA ASN A 296 -7.93 24.71 5.15
C ASN A 296 -6.58 25.02 4.48
N TRP A 297 -5.50 24.44 5.00
CA TRP A 297 -4.14 24.62 4.46
C TRP A 297 -4.03 24.16 3.01
N TRP A 298 -4.69 23.05 2.65
CA TRP A 298 -4.76 22.58 1.27
C TRP A 298 -5.62 23.48 0.39
N ALA A 299 -6.77 23.94 0.88
CA ALA A 299 -7.64 24.82 0.11
C ALA A 299 -6.98 26.19 -0.15
N ASP A 300 -6.26 26.75 0.83
CA ASP A 300 -5.49 27.99 0.64
C ASP A 300 -4.40 27.84 -0.43
N ARG A 301 -3.76 26.67 -0.49
CA ARG A 301 -2.80 26.36 -1.57
C ARG A 301 -3.45 26.18 -2.92
N ASN A 302 -4.58 25.47 -2.96
CA ASN A 302 -5.35 25.31 -4.19
C ASN A 302 -5.71 26.67 -4.79
N ASP A 303 -6.16 27.60 -3.96
CA ASP A 303 -6.55 28.95 -4.40
C ASP A 303 -5.35 29.78 -4.89
N ALA A 304 -4.13 29.43 -4.45
CA ALA A 304 -2.89 30.11 -4.81
C ALA A 304 -2.14 29.46 -6.00
N MET A 305 -2.60 28.30 -6.51
CA MET A 305 -1.90 27.51 -7.52
C MET A 305 -2.76 27.27 -8.76
N GLU A 306 -2.14 27.27 -9.94
CA GLU A 306 -2.83 26.93 -11.20
C GLU A 306 -2.82 25.43 -11.51
N ASN A 307 -2.04 24.65 -10.75
CA ASN A 307 -1.94 23.20 -10.91
C ASN A 307 -3.30 22.53 -10.66
N LEU A 308 -3.56 21.42 -11.36
CA LEU A 308 -4.61 20.50 -10.89
C LEU A 308 -4.13 19.86 -9.58
N PHE A 309 -4.79 20.22 -8.47
CA PHE A 309 -4.45 19.77 -7.14
C PHE A 309 -5.50 18.78 -6.58
N VAL A 310 -5.06 17.57 -6.23
CA VAL A 310 -5.92 16.53 -5.64
C VAL A 310 -5.32 16.04 -4.33
N PRO A 311 -5.78 16.55 -3.18
CA PRO A 311 -5.38 16.03 -1.89
C PRO A 311 -6.13 14.74 -1.56
N ASN A 312 -5.46 13.86 -0.83
CA ASN A 312 -6.00 12.58 -0.41
C ASN A 312 -5.64 12.30 1.05
N ILE A 313 -6.63 11.82 1.79
CA ILE A 313 -6.46 11.34 3.15
C ILE A 313 -6.45 9.80 3.15
N ASP A 314 -5.40 9.21 3.67
CA ASP A 314 -5.25 7.77 3.86
C ASP A 314 -5.43 7.41 5.34
N PHE A 315 -6.33 6.48 5.63
CA PHE A 315 -6.31 5.83 6.93
C PHE A 315 -5.01 5.00 7.07
N VAL A 316 -4.30 5.16 8.19
CA VAL A 316 -3.07 4.42 8.48
C VAL A 316 -3.27 2.91 8.30
N MET A 317 -2.38 2.28 7.53
CA MET A 317 -2.38 0.83 7.39
C MET A 317 -1.57 0.20 8.53
N PRO A 318 -2.15 -0.71 9.34
CA PRO A 318 -1.47 -1.41 10.44
C PRO A 318 -0.40 -2.39 9.94
N GLU A 319 0.71 -1.87 9.43
CA GLU A 319 1.80 -2.63 8.81
C GLU A 319 3.15 -2.02 9.18
N GLU A 320 4.22 -2.83 9.13
CA GLU A 320 5.60 -2.41 9.43
C GLU A 320 5.68 -1.49 10.66
N ASN A 321 6.13 -0.23 10.50
CA ASN A 321 6.29 0.68 11.63
C ASN A 321 4.97 1.08 12.28
N ALA A 322 3.89 1.23 11.50
CA ALA A 322 2.57 1.54 12.07
C ALA A 322 2.06 0.39 12.95
N TRP A 323 2.41 -0.85 12.61
CA TRP A 323 2.13 -2.01 13.46
C TRP A 323 2.96 -2.00 14.74
N LEU A 324 4.25 -1.71 14.66
CA LEU A 324 5.13 -1.64 15.83
C LEU A 324 4.67 -0.55 16.81
N ASN A 325 4.20 0.59 16.29
CA ASN A 325 3.72 1.72 17.08
C ASN A 325 2.18 1.76 17.22
N ARG A 326 1.50 0.61 17.06
CA ARG A 326 0.03 0.53 16.92
C ARG A 326 -0.75 1.13 18.07
N GLU A 327 -0.26 0.98 19.30
CA GLU A 327 -0.94 1.49 20.49
C GLU A 327 -1.04 3.02 20.46
N GLU A 328 0.01 3.68 20.01
CA GLU A 328 0.08 5.13 19.91
C GLU A 328 -0.50 5.70 18.61
N LEU A 329 -0.39 4.97 17.49
CA LEU A 329 -0.71 5.52 16.17
C LEU A 329 -2.05 5.10 15.62
N LEU A 330 -2.52 3.87 15.84
CA LEU A 330 -3.73 3.38 15.18
C LEU A 330 -4.97 3.81 15.95
N PRO A 331 -5.85 4.64 15.36
CA PRO A 331 -7.13 4.96 15.97
C PRO A 331 -8.17 3.87 15.63
N LYS A 332 -9.28 3.85 16.36
CA LYS A 332 -10.49 3.25 15.79
C LYS A 332 -11.03 4.16 14.69
N LEU A 333 -11.71 3.61 13.70
CA LEU A 333 -12.32 4.36 12.61
C LEU A 333 -13.30 5.38 13.16
N THR A 334 -14.17 4.98 14.09
CA THR A 334 -15.17 5.87 14.71
C THR A 334 -14.54 7.07 15.42
N ASP A 335 -13.35 6.91 16.00
CA ASP A 335 -12.69 7.96 16.78
C ASP A 335 -12.20 9.12 15.89
N VAL A 336 -12.01 8.87 14.60
CA VAL A 336 -11.52 9.86 13.63
C VAL A 336 -12.59 10.34 12.65
N MET A 337 -13.82 9.83 12.74
CA MET A 337 -14.86 10.18 11.77
C MET A 337 -15.27 11.64 11.84
N GLU A 338 -15.41 12.21 13.04
CA GLU A 338 -15.77 13.63 13.19
C GLU A 338 -14.77 14.56 12.47
N PRO A 339 -13.45 14.49 12.72
CA PRO A 339 -12.51 15.35 12.01
C PRO A 339 -12.41 15.03 10.50
N VAL A 340 -12.57 13.77 10.08
CA VAL A 340 -12.63 13.41 8.65
C VAL A 340 -13.81 14.08 7.94
N LEU A 341 -15.01 14.02 8.54
CA LEU A 341 -16.20 14.65 7.98
C LEU A 341 -16.06 16.16 7.90
N LYS A 342 -15.51 16.81 8.95
CA LYS A 342 -15.23 18.25 8.96
C LYS A 342 -14.23 18.65 7.86
N ALA A 343 -13.16 17.87 7.66
CA ALA A 343 -12.19 18.13 6.61
C ALA A 343 -12.80 18.02 5.21
N LEU A 344 -13.65 17.01 4.98
CA LEU A 344 -14.39 16.84 3.72
C LEU A 344 -15.37 18.00 3.48
N GLU A 345 -16.10 18.43 4.51
CA GLU A 345 -16.99 19.60 4.45
C GLU A 345 -16.23 20.88 4.06
N ILE A 346 -15.11 21.17 4.74
CA ILE A 346 -14.27 22.35 4.46
C ILE A 346 -13.72 22.30 3.04
N ALA A 347 -13.11 21.19 2.64
CA ALA A 347 -12.51 21.05 1.32
C ALA A 347 -13.55 21.16 0.21
N HIS A 348 -14.65 20.39 0.29
CA HIS A 348 -15.68 20.38 -0.74
C HIS A 348 -16.45 21.70 -0.79
N GLY A 349 -16.65 22.36 0.35
CA GLY A 349 -17.22 23.71 0.44
C GLY A 349 -16.38 24.78 -0.27
N ARG A 350 -15.07 24.54 -0.43
CA ARG A 350 -14.13 25.39 -1.17
C ARG A 350 -13.79 24.84 -2.57
N GLY A 351 -14.54 23.86 -3.07
CA GLY A 351 -14.32 23.29 -4.41
C GLY A 351 -13.07 22.41 -4.53
N LEU A 352 -12.41 22.09 -3.41
CA LEU A 352 -11.25 21.21 -3.39
C LEU A 352 -11.71 19.74 -3.41
N PRO A 353 -11.31 18.93 -4.39
CA PRO A 353 -11.78 17.56 -4.54
C PRO A 353 -11.06 16.58 -3.60
N LEU A 354 -11.11 16.83 -2.29
CA LEU A 354 -10.48 15.99 -1.28
C LEU A 354 -11.02 14.55 -1.34
N THR A 355 -10.13 13.60 -1.59
CA THR A 355 -10.43 12.16 -1.58
C THR A 355 -10.02 11.50 -0.29
N PHE A 356 -10.54 10.29 -0.05
CA PHE A 356 -10.11 9.47 1.06
C PHE A 356 -9.93 8.00 0.66
N ARG A 357 -9.05 7.31 1.38
CA ARG A 357 -8.77 5.88 1.22
C ARG A 357 -8.67 5.20 2.57
N GLY A 358 -9.02 3.93 2.62
CA GLY A 358 -8.95 3.11 3.82
C GLY A 358 -10.09 3.29 4.80
N PHE A 359 -11.13 4.06 4.42
CA PHE A 359 -12.37 4.17 5.16
C PHE A 359 -13.47 3.33 4.51
N PRO A 360 -14.13 2.41 5.25
CA PRO A 360 -15.29 1.69 4.76
C PRO A 360 -16.43 2.63 4.36
N LEU A 361 -17.04 2.41 3.19
CA LEU A 361 -18.09 3.29 2.65
C LEU A 361 -19.31 3.46 3.58
N CYS A 362 -19.58 2.50 4.47
CA CYS A 362 -20.67 2.62 5.42
C CYS A 362 -20.48 3.68 6.50
N LEU A 363 -19.25 4.15 6.72
CA LEU A 363 -18.96 5.22 7.68
C LEU A 363 -19.05 6.61 7.05
N LEU A 364 -19.19 6.69 5.72
CA LEU A 364 -19.17 7.94 4.94
C LEU A 364 -20.39 8.02 4.01
N PRO A 365 -21.62 7.95 4.55
CA PRO A 365 -22.85 7.96 3.75
C PRO A 365 -22.98 9.25 2.94
N GLY A 366 -23.27 9.13 1.64
CA GLY A 366 -23.39 10.26 0.71
C GLY A 366 -22.05 10.81 0.19
N LEU A 367 -20.93 10.36 0.73
CA LEU A 367 -19.58 10.75 0.33
C LEU A 367 -18.86 9.65 -0.44
N GLU A 368 -19.57 8.57 -0.82
CA GLU A 368 -18.98 7.38 -1.42
C GLU A 368 -18.15 7.72 -2.66
N ARG A 369 -18.64 8.65 -3.50
CA ARG A 369 -17.95 9.10 -4.72
C ARG A 369 -16.56 9.75 -4.50
N TYR A 370 -16.23 10.17 -3.28
CA TYR A 370 -14.89 10.70 -2.94
C TYR A 370 -13.95 9.62 -2.41
N SER A 371 -14.43 8.38 -2.25
CA SER A 371 -13.60 7.25 -1.86
C SER A 371 -12.70 6.83 -3.03
N TYR A 372 -11.39 7.01 -2.86
CA TYR A 372 -10.39 6.63 -3.86
C TYR A 372 -10.32 5.11 -4.05
N ASP A 373 -10.63 4.33 -3.01
CA ASP A 373 -10.74 2.86 -3.08
C ASP A 373 -11.80 2.39 -4.10
N ARG A 374 -12.80 3.22 -4.41
CA ARG A 374 -13.81 2.88 -5.42
C ARG A 374 -13.28 2.93 -6.83
N TYR A 375 -12.24 3.70 -7.11
CA TYR A 375 -11.71 3.89 -8.46
C TYR A 375 -10.43 3.10 -8.69
N MET A 376 -9.86 2.51 -7.65
CA MET A 376 -8.52 1.94 -7.69
C MET A 376 -8.57 0.43 -7.45
N SER A 377 -7.87 -0.32 -8.28
CA SER A 377 -7.60 -1.74 -8.08
C SER A 377 -6.10 -1.97 -8.22
N ILE A 378 -5.55 -2.80 -7.34
CA ILE A 378 -4.10 -3.01 -7.30
C ILE A 378 -3.76 -4.44 -7.66
N PHE A 379 -3.05 -4.57 -8.76
CA PHE A 379 -2.56 -5.83 -9.30
C PHE A 379 -1.04 -5.92 -9.15
N ARG A 380 -0.50 -7.12 -9.08
CA ARG A 380 0.89 -7.41 -9.38
C ARG A 380 0.97 -7.93 -10.80
N LEU A 381 1.88 -7.33 -11.56
CA LEU A 381 2.30 -7.86 -12.84
C LEU A 381 3.55 -8.70 -12.62
N THR A 382 3.49 -9.97 -13.01
CA THR A 382 4.63 -10.90 -12.96
C THR A 382 4.89 -11.48 -14.33
N SER A 383 6.16 -11.58 -14.73
CA SER A 383 6.55 -12.33 -15.93
C SER A 383 6.55 -13.84 -15.63
N SER A 384 5.91 -14.66 -16.49
CA SER A 384 5.96 -16.12 -16.42
C SER A 384 6.38 -16.73 -17.76
N ALA A 385 6.73 -18.01 -17.78
CA ALA A 385 7.06 -18.75 -19.01
C ALA A 385 5.88 -18.83 -20.01
N GLU A 386 4.65 -18.71 -19.51
CA GLU A 386 3.41 -18.73 -20.30
C GLU A 386 2.94 -17.31 -20.69
N GLY A 387 3.70 -16.28 -20.32
CA GLY A 387 3.41 -14.87 -20.55
C GLY A 387 3.14 -14.10 -19.26
N ASP A 388 3.26 -12.76 -19.27
CA ASP A 388 3.01 -12.01 -18.03
C ASP A 388 1.53 -12.05 -17.60
N VAL A 389 1.27 -11.92 -16.30
CA VAL A 389 -0.08 -12.05 -15.73
C VAL A 389 -0.36 -10.89 -14.78
N PHE A 390 -1.55 -10.31 -14.88
CA PHE A 390 -2.08 -9.38 -13.89
C PHE A 390 -2.86 -10.17 -12.84
N ASP A 391 -2.43 -10.07 -11.60
CA ASP A 391 -3.09 -10.75 -10.49
C ASP A 391 -3.37 -9.77 -9.37
N LYS A 392 -4.49 -9.89 -8.70
CA LYS A 392 -5.01 -8.91 -7.73
C LYS A 392 -4.29 -8.99 -6.37
N THR A 393 -2.97 -9.14 -6.36
CA THR A 393 -2.21 -9.59 -5.18
C THR A 393 -1.80 -8.52 -4.17
N SER A 394 -2.24 -7.26 -4.30
CA SER A 394 -1.63 -6.14 -3.57
C SER A 394 -2.49 -5.65 -2.40
N VAL A 395 -3.10 -4.46 -2.47
CA VAL A 395 -3.80 -3.88 -1.32
C VAL A 395 -5.19 -4.49 -1.13
N ASP A 396 -5.84 -4.96 -2.19
CA ASP A 396 -7.16 -5.59 -2.08
C ASP A 396 -7.10 -6.88 -1.25
N LEU A 397 -5.99 -7.61 -1.31
CA LEU A 397 -5.73 -8.77 -0.44
C LEU A 397 -5.55 -8.38 1.01
N LEU A 398 -5.15 -7.14 1.29
CA LEU A 398 -5.01 -6.65 2.65
C LEU A 398 -6.35 -6.19 3.21
N ARG A 399 -7.42 -6.18 2.41
CA ARG A 399 -8.74 -5.75 2.85
C ARG A 399 -9.61 -6.94 3.24
N THR A 400 -10.57 -6.70 4.12
CA THR A 400 -11.49 -7.71 4.62
C THR A 400 -12.83 -7.09 5.05
N LYS A 401 -13.87 -7.91 5.03
CA LYS A 401 -15.25 -7.54 5.38
C LYS A 401 -15.75 -8.51 6.45
N GLY A 402 -16.48 -7.97 7.43
CA GLY A 402 -17.11 -8.80 8.44
C GLY A 402 -18.34 -9.57 7.92
N PRO A 403 -18.81 -10.61 8.64
CA PRO A 403 -20.01 -11.35 8.28
C PRO A 403 -21.25 -10.47 8.07
N GLN A 404 -21.38 -9.38 8.83
CA GLN A 404 -22.49 -8.45 8.70
C GLN A 404 -22.52 -7.73 7.33
N CYS A 405 -21.38 -7.58 6.67
CA CYS A 405 -21.30 -6.93 5.36
C CYS A 405 -22.00 -7.74 4.26
N ARG A 406 -22.34 -9.03 4.48
CA ARG A 406 -23.06 -9.89 3.50
C ARG A 406 -24.40 -9.29 3.05
N ARG A 407 -25.06 -8.52 3.92
CA ARG A 407 -26.36 -7.89 3.65
C ARG A 407 -26.23 -6.40 3.28
N CYS A 408 -25.02 -5.87 3.13
CA CYS A 408 -24.77 -4.47 2.83
C CYS A 408 -25.01 -4.17 1.34
N LYS A 409 -25.80 -3.13 1.04
CA LYS A 409 -26.01 -2.64 -0.33
C LYS A 409 -24.70 -2.26 -1.02
N LEU A 410 -23.76 -1.70 -0.27
CA LEU A 410 -22.45 -1.26 -0.77
C LEU A 410 -21.40 -2.39 -0.78
N ARG A 411 -21.75 -3.66 -0.50
CA ARG A 411 -20.77 -4.76 -0.35
C ARG A 411 -19.85 -4.92 -1.56
N ARG A 412 -20.37 -4.74 -2.78
CA ARG A 412 -19.60 -4.91 -4.02
C ARG A 412 -18.62 -3.76 -4.27
N GLU A 413 -18.96 -2.56 -3.82
CA GLU A 413 -18.20 -1.32 -4.12
C GLU A 413 -17.26 -0.92 -2.97
N CYS A 414 -17.52 -1.38 -1.75
CA CYS A 414 -16.67 -1.15 -0.59
C CYS A 414 -15.60 -2.24 -0.49
N ASN A 415 -14.35 -1.90 -0.16
CA ASN A 415 -13.30 -2.90 0.09
C ASN A 415 -13.28 -3.40 1.55
N GLY A 416 -13.93 -2.71 2.48
CA GLY A 416 -13.91 -3.03 3.91
C GLY A 416 -12.72 -2.40 4.61
N VAL A 417 -12.23 -3.03 5.67
CA VAL A 417 -11.07 -2.54 6.47
C VAL A 417 -9.81 -3.31 6.11
N SER A 418 -8.63 -2.81 6.52
CA SER A 418 -7.44 -3.66 6.42
C SER A 418 -7.54 -4.86 7.37
N ARG A 419 -6.90 -5.97 7.03
CA ARG A 419 -6.83 -7.19 7.84
C ARG A 419 -6.12 -6.92 9.16
N GLY A 420 -5.04 -6.13 9.14
CA GLY A 420 -4.38 -5.66 10.37
C GLY A 420 -5.33 -4.87 11.28
N TYR A 421 -6.23 -4.06 10.72
CA TYR A 421 -7.26 -3.37 11.50
C TYR A 421 -8.27 -4.36 12.09
N ALA A 422 -8.79 -5.28 11.28
CA ALA A 422 -9.74 -6.30 11.73
C ALA A 422 -9.15 -7.20 12.83
N ASN A 423 -7.84 -7.48 12.79
CA ASN A 423 -7.18 -8.25 13.84
C ASN A 423 -7.13 -7.48 15.17
N LEU A 424 -6.98 -6.16 15.13
CA LEU A 424 -6.90 -5.33 16.34
C LEU A 424 -8.27 -4.99 16.93
N TYR A 425 -9.23 -4.65 16.07
CA TYR A 425 -10.51 -4.07 16.48
C TYR A 425 -11.74 -4.87 16.04
N GLY A 426 -11.54 -5.97 15.31
CA GLY A 426 -12.62 -6.74 14.73
C GLY A 426 -13.38 -5.98 13.65
N TYR A 427 -14.64 -6.36 13.47
CA TYR A 427 -15.54 -5.74 12.50
C TYR A 427 -16.62 -4.88 13.13
N GLY A 428 -16.61 -4.67 14.46
CA GLY A 428 -17.74 -4.10 15.20
C GLY A 428 -18.19 -2.71 14.73
N GLU A 429 -17.27 -1.90 14.20
CA GLU A 429 -17.55 -0.56 13.68
C GLU A 429 -18.17 -0.55 12.28
N LEU A 430 -18.20 -1.69 11.58
CA LEU A 430 -18.80 -1.76 10.24
C LEU A 430 -20.31 -1.88 10.35
N VAL A 431 -21.01 -0.83 9.92
CA VAL A 431 -22.48 -0.75 9.92
C VAL A 431 -23.04 -0.97 8.51
N PRO A 432 -23.60 -2.14 8.17
CA PRO A 432 -24.13 -2.39 6.82
C PRO A 432 -25.21 -1.39 6.39
N VAL A 433 -25.04 -0.77 5.23
CA VAL A 433 -26.07 0.08 4.61
C VAL A 433 -27.18 -0.83 4.08
N ARG A 434 -28.40 -0.65 4.60
CA ARG A 434 -29.58 -1.43 4.17
C ARG A 434 -30.11 -0.91 2.83
N GLY A 435 -30.62 -1.81 2.00
CA GLY A 435 -31.40 -1.43 0.82
C GLY A 435 -32.75 -0.82 1.25
N ALA A 436 -33.30 0.04 0.38
CA ALA A 436 -34.68 0.50 0.51
C ALA A 436 -35.65 -0.63 0.18
#